data_AF-A0A5J9UTM3-F1
#
_entry.id   AF-A0A5J9UTM3-F1
#
_cell.length_a   1.000
_cell.length_b   1.000
_cell.length_c   1.000
_cell.angle_alpha   90.00
_cell.angle_beta   90.00
_cell.angle_gamma   90.00
#
_symmetry.space_group_name_H-M   'P 1'
#
loop_
_entity.id
_entity.type
_entity.pdbx_description
1 polymer ?
#
loop_
_entity_poly.entity_id
_entity_poly.type
_entity_poly.pdbx_seq_one_letter_code
_entity_poly.pdbx_strand_id
1 'polypeptide(L)'
;MGLAAYLFFTPSGCGFLAYLNFDQLVKRGYVPFKDESCFSNGYLDTPVEWMDGMLPGARLRDLPTFIRTMNADDTKLSINIKQCELDAPAADGILLNTFDALERRAVEAVGACLPNTFTVGPLGAPDLPYLPGLMSILWRDDDRCTAWLDGHAEEGDASVVYVNFGSITVVTRGGGGGGGNEFAWGRAAAGCPFLWVIRLDMVRQCPNWPMGSVGDVTVDIGCEMLVVGLSISRICRLSV
;
A
#
# COMPACT_ATOMS: atom_id res chain seq x y z
N MET A 1 18.63 -26.06 7.09
CA MET A 1 18.15 -26.98 8.15
C MET A 1 17.44 -28.23 7.58
N GLY A 2 17.44 -28.45 6.25
CA GLY A 2 16.70 -29.57 5.65
C GLY A 2 15.17 -29.46 5.80
N LEU A 3 14.68 -28.25 6.08
CA LEU A 3 13.26 -27.93 6.24
C LEU A 3 12.79 -27.18 5.00
N ALA A 4 11.53 -27.39 4.63
CA ALA A 4 10.91 -26.62 3.56
C ALA A 4 10.83 -25.14 3.95
N ALA A 5 11.25 -24.26 3.05
CA ALA A 5 11.25 -22.81 3.19
C ALA A 5 10.31 -22.19 2.16
N TYR A 6 9.22 -21.58 2.65
CA TYR A 6 8.30 -20.82 1.83
C TYR A 6 8.50 -19.32 2.07
N LEU A 7 8.52 -18.53 1.01
CA LEU A 7 8.63 -17.08 1.11
C LEU A 7 7.27 -16.42 0.93
N PHE A 8 6.92 -15.57 1.89
CA PHE A 8 5.68 -14.80 1.85
C PHE A 8 5.96 -13.38 1.38
N PHE A 9 5.38 -13.00 0.24
CA PHE A 9 5.50 -11.66 -0.32
C PHE A 9 4.24 -10.84 0.00
N THR A 10 4.47 -9.69 0.63
CA THR A 10 3.42 -8.74 1.05
C THR A 10 2.91 -7.80 -0.04
N PRO A 11 3.63 -7.50 -1.14
CA PRO A 11 3.06 -6.81 -2.28
C PRO A 11 1.97 -7.63 -2.98
N SER A 12 1.18 -6.96 -3.83
CA SER A 12 0.26 -7.64 -4.75
C SER A 12 1.00 -8.53 -5.75
N GLY A 13 0.29 -9.42 -6.44
CA GLY A 13 0.86 -10.27 -7.48
C GLY A 13 1.53 -9.46 -8.59
N CYS A 14 0.90 -8.37 -9.05
CA CYS A 14 1.49 -7.47 -10.04
C CYS A 14 2.70 -6.68 -9.49
N GLY A 15 2.68 -6.33 -8.21
CA GLY A 15 3.81 -5.71 -7.53
C GLY A 15 5.00 -6.67 -7.45
N PHE A 16 4.77 -7.94 -7.09
CA PHE A 16 5.80 -8.97 -7.08
C PHE A 16 6.36 -9.25 -8.47
N LEU A 17 5.51 -9.32 -9.50
CA LEU A 17 5.94 -9.44 -10.90
C LEU A 17 6.86 -8.27 -11.32
N ALA A 18 6.58 -7.05 -10.88
CA ALA A 18 7.47 -5.92 -11.12
C ALA A 18 8.85 -6.13 -10.47
N TYR A 19 8.90 -6.60 -9.21
CA TYR A 19 10.16 -6.92 -8.53
C TYR A 19 10.96 -8.01 -9.25
N LEU A 20 10.30 -9.06 -9.75
CA LEU A 20 10.94 -10.11 -10.56
C LEU A 20 11.63 -9.58 -11.82
N ASN A 21 11.25 -8.39 -12.30
CA ASN A 21 11.80 -7.76 -13.50
C ASN A 21 12.75 -6.58 -13.19
N PHE A 22 13.16 -6.38 -11.93
CA PHE A 22 14.09 -5.31 -11.59
C PHE A 22 15.48 -5.49 -12.23
N ASP A 23 15.95 -6.72 -12.35
CA ASP A 23 17.20 -7.02 -13.06
C ASP A 23 17.08 -6.63 -14.55
N GLN A 24 15.93 -6.87 -15.17
CA GLN A 24 15.67 -6.54 -16.56
C GLN A 24 15.61 -5.03 -16.77
N LEU A 25 15.11 -4.27 -15.80
CA LEU A 25 15.17 -2.81 -15.83
C LEU A 25 16.62 -2.30 -15.86
N VAL A 26 17.51 -2.93 -15.10
CA VAL A 26 18.96 -2.62 -15.12
C VAL A 26 19.57 -3.03 -16.47
N LYS A 27 19.37 -4.29 -16.89
CA LYS A 27 19.95 -4.87 -18.11
C LYS A 27 19.52 -4.13 -19.38
N ARG A 28 18.31 -3.55 -19.38
CA ARG A 28 17.77 -2.74 -20.49
C ARG A 28 18.11 -1.25 -20.39
N GLY A 29 18.79 -0.81 -19.33
CA GLY A 29 19.22 0.57 -19.16
C GLY A 29 18.11 1.55 -18.75
N TYR A 30 17.03 1.07 -18.12
CA TYR A 30 16.01 1.93 -17.54
C TYR A 30 16.46 2.53 -16.19
N VAL A 31 17.27 1.79 -15.45
CA VAL A 31 17.81 2.21 -14.14
C VAL A 31 19.31 1.90 -14.03
N PRO A 32 20.06 2.70 -13.26
CA PRO A 32 19.64 3.91 -12.56
C PRO A 32 19.24 5.04 -13.52
N PHE A 33 18.41 5.96 -13.05
CA PHE A 33 18.02 7.14 -13.81
C PHE A 33 19.23 8.02 -14.09
N LYS A 34 19.21 8.69 -15.24
CA LYS A 34 20.29 9.55 -15.67
C LYS A 34 20.50 10.73 -14.73
N ASP A 35 19.41 11.41 -14.37
CA ASP A 35 19.41 12.60 -13.54
C ASP A 35 17.98 12.89 -13.03
N GLU A 36 17.83 13.92 -12.20
CA GLU A 36 16.55 14.31 -11.61
C GLU A 36 15.49 14.73 -12.65
N SER A 37 15.88 15.09 -13.89
CA SER A 37 14.91 15.49 -14.91
C SER A 37 13.96 14.35 -15.27
N CYS A 38 14.36 13.08 -15.04
CA CYS A 38 13.51 11.90 -15.24
C CYS A 38 12.18 11.98 -14.47
N PHE A 39 12.10 12.75 -13.38
CA PHE A 39 10.87 12.93 -12.61
C PHE A 39 9.86 13.91 -13.22
N SER A 40 10.28 14.77 -14.17
CA SER A 40 9.46 15.84 -14.72
C SER A 40 9.42 15.88 -16.25
N ASN A 41 10.35 15.22 -16.94
CA ASN A 41 10.49 15.25 -18.40
C ASN A 41 9.65 14.18 -19.14
N GLY A 42 8.76 13.47 -18.42
CA GLY A 42 7.95 12.39 -18.98
C GLY A 42 8.66 11.03 -19.09
N TYR A 43 9.91 10.89 -18.65
CA TYR A 43 10.63 9.60 -18.68
C TYR A 43 9.87 8.49 -17.95
N LEU A 44 9.24 8.82 -16.82
CA LEU A 44 8.41 7.88 -16.08
C LEU A 44 7.13 7.44 -16.80
N ASP A 45 6.76 8.07 -17.92
CA ASP A 45 5.67 7.62 -18.80
C ASP A 45 6.11 6.54 -19.80
N THR A 46 7.39 6.14 -19.77
CA THR A 46 7.90 5.09 -20.65
C THR A 46 7.15 3.77 -20.40
N PRO A 47 6.54 3.16 -21.46
CA PRO A 47 5.83 1.90 -21.33
C PRO A 47 6.75 0.72 -20.97
N VAL A 48 6.21 -0.24 -20.22
CA VAL A 48 6.90 -1.50 -19.87
C VAL A 48 6.21 -2.72 -20.47
N GLU A 49 5.77 -2.60 -21.73
CA GLU A 49 5.02 -3.64 -22.45
C GLU A 49 5.78 -4.97 -22.63
N TRP A 50 7.10 -4.95 -22.44
CA TRP A 50 7.94 -6.14 -22.49
C TRP A 50 7.83 -7.03 -21.24
N MET A 51 7.19 -6.56 -20.16
CA MET A 51 6.94 -7.36 -18.96
C MET A 51 5.66 -8.17 -19.11
N ASP A 52 5.79 -9.44 -19.49
CA ASP A 52 4.65 -10.35 -19.60
C ASP A 52 3.90 -10.49 -18.28
N GLY A 53 2.57 -10.47 -18.34
CA GLY A 53 1.68 -10.54 -17.16
C GLY A 53 1.34 -9.21 -16.51
N MET A 54 2.08 -8.13 -16.81
CA MET A 54 1.73 -6.78 -16.37
C MET A 54 0.46 -6.28 -17.06
N LEU A 55 -0.23 -5.34 -16.41
CA LEU A 55 -1.42 -4.71 -16.99
C LEU A 55 -1.06 -3.94 -18.26
N PRO A 56 -1.91 -3.99 -19.31
CA PRO A 56 -1.71 -3.20 -20.52
C PRO A 56 -1.59 -1.70 -20.20
N GLY A 57 -0.61 -1.04 -20.81
CA GLY A 57 -0.35 0.38 -20.58
C GLY A 57 0.41 0.70 -19.28
N ALA A 58 0.93 -0.31 -18.57
CA ALA A 58 1.84 -0.08 -17.45
C ALA A 58 3.09 0.71 -17.89
N ARG A 59 3.51 1.65 -17.04
CA ARG A 59 4.66 2.52 -17.26
C ARG A 59 5.63 2.43 -16.10
N LEU A 60 6.83 3.00 -16.26
CA LEU A 60 7.80 3.08 -15.17
C LEU A 60 7.25 3.73 -13.89
N ARG A 61 6.37 4.74 -13.99
CA ARG A 61 5.75 5.35 -12.78
C ARG A 61 4.87 4.40 -11.98
N ASP A 62 4.31 3.38 -12.63
CA ASP A 62 3.37 2.44 -12.03
C ASP A 62 4.10 1.30 -11.29
N LEU A 63 5.42 1.19 -11.46
CA LEU A 63 6.27 0.21 -10.78
C LEU A 63 6.66 0.66 -9.35
N PRO A 64 7.07 -0.28 -8.47
CA PRO A 64 7.49 0.07 -7.12
C PRO A 64 8.64 1.08 -7.12
N THR A 65 8.57 2.07 -6.22
CA THR A 65 9.42 3.27 -6.26
C THR A 65 10.91 3.01 -6.00
N PHE A 66 11.29 1.79 -5.63
CA PHE A 66 12.68 1.37 -5.45
C PHE A 66 13.53 1.45 -6.72
N ILE A 67 12.90 1.55 -7.89
CA ILE A 67 13.58 1.81 -9.17
C ILE A 67 13.98 3.28 -9.35
N ARG A 68 13.43 4.20 -8.53
CA ARG A 68 13.60 5.65 -8.66
C ARG A 68 14.91 6.10 -8.02
N THR A 69 16.02 5.65 -8.57
CA THR A 69 17.37 5.94 -8.06
C THR A 69 18.31 6.35 -9.19
N MET A 70 19.24 7.27 -8.89
CA MET A 70 20.35 7.65 -9.79
C MET A 70 21.66 6.95 -9.39
N ASN A 71 21.63 6.17 -8.31
CA ASN A 71 22.80 5.44 -7.82
C ASN A 71 22.78 4.01 -8.37
N ALA A 72 23.84 3.62 -9.09
CA ALA A 72 24.00 2.25 -9.60
C ALA A 72 24.13 1.23 -8.46
N ASP A 73 24.65 1.65 -7.30
CA ASP A 73 24.84 0.81 -6.11
C ASP A 73 23.73 1.03 -5.07
N ASP A 74 22.53 1.43 -5.50
CA ASP A 74 21.39 1.64 -4.61
C ASP A 74 21.07 0.34 -3.84
N THR A 75 21.12 0.44 -2.52
CA THR A 75 20.95 -0.71 -1.63
C THR A 75 19.54 -1.29 -1.72
N LYS A 76 18.51 -0.45 -1.88
CA LYS A 76 17.12 -0.93 -1.93
C LYS A 76 16.88 -1.66 -3.25
N LEU A 77 17.32 -1.10 -4.37
CA LEU A 77 17.27 -1.78 -5.66
C LEU A 77 18.01 -3.12 -5.62
N SER A 78 19.24 -3.11 -5.10
CA SER A 78 20.09 -4.31 -5.00
C SER A 78 19.49 -5.42 -4.13
N ILE A 79 18.87 -5.07 -3.00
CA ILE A 79 18.21 -6.06 -2.12
C ILE A 79 17.02 -6.70 -2.84
N ASN A 80 16.17 -5.90 -3.49
CA ASN A 80 15.00 -6.43 -4.19
C ASN A 80 15.39 -7.33 -5.37
N ILE A 81 16.43 -6.97 -6.12
CA ILE A 81 16.98 -7.82 -7.19
C ILE A 81 17.48 -9.15 -6.60
N LYS A 82 18.29 -9.12 -5.54
CA LYS A 82 18.81 -10.35 -4.90
C LYS A 82 17.70 -11.25 -4.36
N GLN A 83 16.68 -10.67 -3.74
CA GLN A 83 15.52 -11.43 -3.25
C GLN A 83 14.80 -12.16 -4.39
N CYS A 84 14.72 -11.56 -5.57
CA CYS A 84 14.03 -12.13 -6.72
C CYS A 84 14.88 -13.08 -7.56
N GLU A 85 16.17 -12.79 -7.75
CA GLU A 85 17.08 -13.62 -8.56
C GLU A 85 17.69 -14.79 -7.77
N LEU A 86 17.81 -14.69 -6.44
CA LEU A 86 18.49 -15.69 -5.61
C LEU A 86 17.53 -16.35 -4.60
N ASP A 87 16.86 -15.56 -3.77
CA ASP A 87 16.10 -16.11 -2.64
C ASP A 87 14.80 -16.78 -3.09
N ALA A 88 14.04 -16.14 -3.98
CA ALA A 88 12.77 -16.68 -4.47
C ALA A 88 12.92 -18.00 -5.26
N PRO A 89 13.90 -18.15 -6.18
CA PRO A 89 14.13 -19.43 -6.85
C PRO A 89 14.68 -20.52 -5.92
N ALA A 90 15.34 -20.15 -4.82
CA ALA A 90 15.87 -21.10 -3.85
C ALA A 90 14.83 -21.57 -2.82
N ALA A 91 13.64 -20.96 -2.80
CA ALA A 91 12.54 -21.33 -1.91
C ALA A 91 11.80 -22.57 -2.44
N ASP A 92 11.21 -23.34 -1.54
CA ASP A 92 10.34 -24.47 -1.90
C ASP A 92 9.00 -24.00 -2.47
N GLY A 93 8.59 -22.77 -2.13
CA GLY A 93 7.42 -22.13 -2.72
C GLY A 93 7.26 -20.67 -2.33
N ILE A 94 6.43 -19.97 -3.11
CA ILE A 94 6.11 -18.56 -2.96
C ILE A 94 4.66 -18.43 -2.53
N LEU A 95 4.39 -17.63 -1.52
CA LEU A 95 3.05 -17.32 -1.02
C LEU A 95 2.73 -15.86 -1.32
N LEU A 96 1.66 -15.63 -2.08
CA LEU A 96 1.17 -14.30 -2.45
C LEU A 96 -0.15 -14.00 -1.73
N ASN A 97 -0.24 -12.85 -1.07
CA ASN A 97 -1.48 -12.38 -0.44
C ASN A 97 -2.46 -11.79 -1.48
N THR A 98 -2.91 -12.65 -2.39
CA THR A 98 -3.88 -12.34 -3.45
C THR A 98 -4.72 -13.58 -3.76
N PHE A 99 -5.58 -13.51 -4.76
CA PHE A 99 -6.35 -14.64 -5.29
C PHE A 99 -6.42 -14.58 -6.82
N ASP A 100 -6.52 -15.75 -7.48
CA ASP A 100 -6.40 -15.86 -8.94
C ASP A 100 -7.38 -14.99 -9.72
N ALA A 101 -8.62 -14.87 -9.24
CA ALA A 101 -9.63 -14.08 -9.95
C ALA A 101 -9.31 -12.57 -9.98
N LEU A 102 -8.53 -12.05 -9.03
CA LEU A 102 -8.12 -10.64 -8.99
C LEU A 102 -6.93 -10.36 -9.92
N GLU A 103 -5.93 -11.24 -9.90
CA GLU A 103 -4.61 -10.96 -10.50
C GLU A 103 -4.13 -12.06 -11.46
N ARG A 104 -5.05 -12.80 -12.09
CA ARG A 104 -4.76 -13.96 -12.97
C ARG A 104 -3.52 -13.78 -13.85
N ARG A 105 -3.44 -12.68 -14.61
CA ARG A 105 -2.34 -12.43 -15.55
C ARG A 105 -0.99 -12.33 -14.85
N ALA A 106 -0.94 -11.65 -13.72
CA ALA A 106 0.28 -11.50 -12.94
C ALA A 106 0.65 -12.81 -12.24
N VAL A 107 -0.33 -13.51 -11.65
CA VAL A 107 -0.12 -14.80 -10.98
C VAL A 107 0.37 -15.86 -11.96
N GLU A 108 -0.21 -15.95 -13.15
CA GLU A 108 0.24 -16.88 -14.20
C GLU A 108 1.67 -16.57 -14.67
N ALA A 109 2.01 -15.28 -14.84
CA ALA A 109 3.36 -14.87 -15.23
C ALA A 109 4.40 -15.14 -14.12
N VAL A 110 4.05 -14.88 -12.86
CA VAL A 110 4.88 -15.25 -11.71
C VAL A 110 5.06 -16.77 -11.66
N GLY A 111 3.99 -17.55 -11.84
CA GLY A 111 4.01 -19.01 -11.87
C GLY A 111 4.86 -19.58 -13.00
N ALA A 112 4.94 -18.89 -14.15
CA ALA A 112 5.83 -19.28 -15.24
C ALA A 112 7.32 -19.15 -14.86
N CYS A 113 7.67 -18.14 -14.05
CA CYS A 113 9.02 -17.94 -13.53
C CYS A 113 9.33 -18.79 -12.29
N LEU A 114 8.33 -18.96 -11.41
CA LEU A 114 8.42 -19.60 -10.10
C LEU A 114 7.24 -20.59 -9.96
N PRO A 115 7.39 -21.84 -10.46
CA PRO A 115 6.28 -22.80 -10.59
C PRO A 115 5.53 -23.12 -9.29
N ASN A 116 6.20 -23.07 -8.15
CA ASN A 116 5.60 -23.34 -6.84
C ASN A 116 5.04 -22.05 -6.21
N THR A 117 4.23 -21.30 -6.95
CA THR A 117 3.58 -20.07 -6.45
C THR A 117 2.14 -20.37 -6.04
N PHE A 118 1.75 -19.90 -4.85
CA PHE A 118 0.43 -20.10 -4.28
C PHE A 118 -0.20 -18.77 -3.86
N THR A 119 -1.44 -18.55 -4.29
CA THR A 119 -2.27 -17.44 -3.81
C THR A 119 -2.98 -17.86 -2.53
N VAL A 120 -2.71 -17.16 -1.42
CA VAL A 120 -3.24 -17.49 -0.08
C VAL A 120 -4.14 -16.41 0.50
N GLY A 121 -4.44 -15.38 -0.30
CA GLY A 121 -5.21 -14.22 0.11
C GLY A 121 -6.68 -14.27 -0.30
N PRO A 122 -7.44 -13.21 0.05
CA PRO A 122 -6.98 -12.07 0.85
C PRO A 122 -6.92 -12.44 2.34
N LEU A 123 -5.73 -12.32 2.93
CA LEU A 123 -5.52 -12.48 4.36
C LEU A 123 -6.26 -11.35 5.08
N GLY A 124 -7.08 -11.69 6.06
CA GLY A 124 -7.92 -10.75 6.81
C GLY A 124 -9.36 -10.61 6.29
N ALA A 125 -9.78 -11.43 5.31
CA ALA A 125 -11.19 -11.56 5.00
C ALA A 125 -11.98 -12.05 6.23
N PRO A 126 -13.11 -11.39 6.59
CA PRO A 126 -13.85 -11.68 7.82
C PRO A 126 -14.43 -13.10 7.88
N ASP A 127 -14.56 -13.77 6.73
CA ASP A 127 -15.23 -15.07 6.59
C ASP A 127 -14.28 -16.20 6.13
N LEU A 128 -13.00 -16.18 6.53
CA LEU A 128 -12.12 -17.34 6.30
C LEU A 128 -12.61 -18.51 7.18
N PRO A 129 -13.21 -19.57 6.61
CA PRO A 129 -13.94 -20.59 7.39
C PRO A 129 -13.02 -21.44 8.28
N TYR A 130 -11.71 -21.41 8.02
CA TYR A 130 -10.68 -22.18 8.73
C TYR A 130 -9.93 -21.38 9.81
N LEU A 131 -10.16 -20.07 9.92
CA LEU A 131 -9.48 -19.21 10.90
C LEU A 131 -10.44 -18.17 11.52
N PRO A 132 -11.51 -18.62 12.23
CA PRO A 132 -12.38 -17.72 12.95
C PRO A 132 -11.57 -16.95 14.00
N GLY A 133 -11.46 -15.62 13.84
CA GLY A 133 -10.80 -14.74 14.80
C GLY A 133 -9.34 -14.38 14.50
N LEU A 134 -8.76 -14.78 13.35
CA LEU A 134 -7.52 -14.17 12.88
C LEU A 134 -7.80 -12.76 12.34
N MET A 135 -8.15 -11.87 13.25
CA MET A 135 -8.25 -10.46 12.95
C MET A 135 -6.85 -9.86 13.03
N SER A 136 -6.47 -9.07 12.01
CA SER A 136 -5.21 -8.31 11.96
C SER A 136 -5.22 -7.14 12.96
N ILE A 137 -5.61 -7.41 14.19
CA ILE A 137 -5.87 -6.42 15.25
C ILE A 137 -4.69 -6.48 16.22
N LEU A 138 -3.78 -5.52 16.09
CA LEU A 138 -2.70 -5.34 17.06
C LEU A 138 -3.14 -4.54 18.31
N TRP A 139 -4.35 -3.95 18.30
CA TRP A 139 -4.79 -2.99 19.32
C TRP A 139 -6.21 -3.26 19.80
N ARG A 140 -6.50 -2.94 21.06
CA ARG A 140 -7.82 -3.15 21.68
C ARG A 140 -8.91 -2.42 20.88
N ASP A 141 -10.02 -3.11 20.63
CA ASP A 141 -11.17 -2.53 19.92
C ASP A 141 -11.65 -1.25 20.63
N ASP A 142 -11.87 -0.21 19.83
CA ASP A 142 -12.46 1.06 20.25
C ASP A 142 -13.74 1.29 19.45
N ASP A 143 -14.87 1.19 20.16
CA ASP A 143 -16.20 1.21 19.55
C ASP A 143 -16.64 2.60 19.08
N ARG A 144 -15.86 3.65 19.38
CA ARG A 144 -16.26 5.04 19.07
C ARG A 144 -16.35 5.32 17.58
N CYS A 145 -15.43 4.78 16.79
CA CYS A 145 -15.46 4.96 15.33
C CYS A 145 -16.64 4.22 14.69
N THR A 146 -16.95 3.01 15.18
CA THR A 146 -18.13 2.28 14.72
C THR A 146 -19.41 2.99 15.12
N ALA A 147 -19.52 3.47 16.36
CA ALA A 147 -20.70 4.23 16.79
C ALA A 147 -20.89 5.53 15.99
N TRP A 148 -19.81 6.20 15.60
CA TRP A 148 -19.90 7.38 14.74
C TRP A 148 -20.33 7.03 13.29
N LEU A 149 -19.82 5.93 12.73
CA LEU A 149 -20.26 5.43 11.42
C LEU A 149 -21.74 5.03 11.45
N ASP A 150 -22.19 4.36 12.52
CA ASP A 150 -23.60 3.98 12.71
C ASP A 150 -24.52 5.21 12.73
N GLY A 151 -24.04 6.35 13.25
CA GLY A 151 -24.78 7.62 13.23
C GLY A 151 -24.98 8.22 11.84
N HIS A 152 -24.15 7.85 10.85
CA HIS A 152 -24.27 8.30 9.45
C HIS A 152 -24.97 7.26 8.56
N ALA A 153 -25.40 6.13 9.12
CA ALA A 153 -26.09 5.07 8.38
C ALA A 153 -27.45 5.54 7.82
N GLU A 154 -28.11 6.51 8.47
CA GLU A 154 -29.37 7.08 8.00
C GLU A 154 -29.20 8.05 6.80
N GLU A 155 -27.98 8.51 6.52
CA GLU A 155 -27.66 9.40 5.39
C GLU A 155 -27.53 8.64 4.05
N GLY A 156 -27.56 7.30 4.10
CA GLY A 156 -27.48 6.40 2.95
C GLY A 156 -26.19 5.60 2.87
N ASP A 157 -26.19 4.59 1.99
CA ASP A 157 -25.01 3.76 1.76
C ASP A 157 -23.85 4.58 1.18
N ALA A 158 -22.62 4.28 1.62
CA ALA A 158 -21.40 4.97 1.19
C ALA A 158 -21.42 6.50 1.39
N SER A 159 -22.07 6.98 2.47
CA SER A 159 -22.15 8.41 2.84
C SER A 159 -20.86 8.99 3.42
N VAL A 160 -19.91 8.14 3.87
CA VAL A 160 -18.68 8.55 4.57
C VAL A 160 -17.44 8.23 3.74
N VAL A 161 -16.50 9.17 3.66
CA VAL A 161 -15.19 8.92 3.06
C VAL A 161 -14.17 8.44 4.09
N TYR A 162 -13.63 7.23 3.90
CA TYR A 162 -12.54 6.69 4.71
C TYR A 162 -11.17 7.06 4.13
N VAL A 163 -10.25 7.52 4.99
CA VAL A 163 -8.90 7.93 4.62
C VAL A 163 -7.88 7.30 5.54
N ASN A 164 -6.88 6.62 4.98
CA ASN A 164 -5.74 6.09 5.71
C ASN A 164 -4.53 5.94 4.76
N PHE A 165 -3.41 6.59 5.09
CA PHE A 165 -2.17 6.55 4.28
C PHE A 165 -1.21 5.43 4.70
N GLY A 166 -1.66 4.53 5.58
CA GLY A 166 -0.84 3.46 6.14
C GLY A 166 0.11 3.96 7.23
N SER A 167 0.99 3.06 7.67
CA SER A 167 1.84 3.27 8.84
C SER A 167 3.24 3.80 8.55
N ILE A 168 3.67 3.78 7.28
CA ILE A 168 5.03 4.10 6.83
C ILE A 168 5.10 5.49 6.16
N THR A 169 4.06 5.87 5.42
CA THR A 169 4.02 7.13 4.68
C THR A 169 4.02 8.30 5.66
N VAL A 170 4.91 9.28 5.49
CA VAL A 170 4.86 10.53 6.25
C VAL A 170 4.25 11.62 5.37
N VAL A 171 3.16 12.23 5.82
CA VAL A 171 2.59 13.42 5.18
C VAL A 171 3.50 14.62 5.53
N THR A 172 4.61 14.76 4.80
CA THR A 172 5.52 15.92 4.96
C THR A 172 5.02 17.10 4.12
N ARG A 173 5.33 18.32 4.60
CA ARG A 173 5.08 19.60 3.89
C ARG A 173 6.11 19.87 2.76
N GLY A 174 6.84 18.86 2.32
CA GLY A 174 8.15 19.01 1.69
C GLY A 174 8.16 19.73 0.34
N GLY A 175 8.75 20.93 0.32
CA GLY A 175 9.26 21.59 -0.89
C GLY A 175 8.22 22.16 -1.84
N GLY A 176 7.65 23.33 -1.50
CA GLY A 176 6.96 24.18 -2.49
C GLY A 176 5.45 23.98 -2.69
N GLY A 177 4.76 23.15 -1.88
CA GLY A 177 3.29 23.00 -1.93
C GLY A 177 2.79 22.18 -0.74
N GLY A 178 1.74 22.63 -0.06
CA GLY A 178 1.36 22.13 1.26
C GLY A 178 0.48 20.88 1.22
N GLY A 179 1.05 19.69 0.95
CA GLY A 179 0.26 18.45 0.82
C GLY A 179 -0.71 18.15 1.99
N GLY A 180 -0.28 18.27 3.25
CA GLY A 180 -1.17 18.08 4.41
C GLY A 180 -2.23 19.18 4.58
N ASN A 181 -1.92 20.39 4.10
CA ASN A 181 -2.84 21.53 4.12
C ASN A 181 -3.92 21.33 3.05
N GLU A 182 -3.53 20.97 1.81
CA GLU A 182 -4.43 20.74 0.69
C GLU A 182 -5.46 19.65 0.96
N PHE A 183 -5.08 18.57 1.66
CA PHE A 183 -6.03 17.54 2.06
C PHE A 183 -7.06 18.06 3.08
N ALA A 184 -6.62 18.84 4.07
CA ALA A 184 -7.51 19.48 5.03
C ALA A 184 -8.44 20.51 4.38
N TRP A 185 -7.96 21.28 3.39
CA TRP A 185 -8.77 22.21 2.60
C TRP A 185 -9.78 21.47 1.71
N GLY A 186 -9.34 20.41 1.03
CA GLY A 186 -10.19 19.56 0.20
C GLY A 186 -11.35 18.98 1.00
N ARG A 187 -11.09 18.54 2.25
CA ARG A 187 -12.11 18.11 3.20
C ARG A 187 -13.13 19.21 3.52
N ALA A 188 -12.64 20.38 3.94
CA ALA A 188 -13.51 21.51 4.31
C ALA A 188 -14.41 21.94 3.14
N ALA A 189 -13.93 21.81 1.90
CA ALA A 189 -14.68 22.13 0.69
C ALA A 189 -15.65 21.01 0.24
N ALA A 190 -15.35 19.74 0.53
CA ALA A 190 -16.13 18.60 0.05
C ALA A 190 -17.52 18.48 0.70
N GLY A 191 -17.69 19.00 1.92
CA GLY A 191 -18.99 19.07 2.59
C GLY A 191 -19.62 17.72 2.95
N CYS A 192 -18.87 16.61 2.84
CA CYS A 192 -19.30 15.28 3.27
C CYS A 192 -18.59 14.82 4.54
N PRO A 193 -19.12 13.81 5.26
CA PRO A 193 -18.46 13.20 6.41
C PRO A 193 -17.15 12.46 6.02
N PHE A 194 -16.13 12.59 6.87
CA PHE A 194 -14.84 11.90 6.70
C PHE A 194 -14.42 11.17 7.97
N LEU A 195 -13.89 9.96 7.79
CA LEU A 195 -13.17 9.20 8.82
C LEU A 195 -11.69 9.10 8.42
N TRP A 196 -10.83 9.90 9.05
CA TRP A 196 -9.40 9.92 8.71
C TRP A 196 -8.53 9.37 9.83
N VAL A 197 -7.86 8.25 9.56
CA VAL A 197 -6.86 7.64 10.45
C VAL A 197 -5.49 8.20 10.14
N ILE A 198 -4.90 8.92 11.10
CA ILE A 198 -3.57 9.51 10.98
C ILE A 198 -2.73 9.26 12.23
N ARG A 199 -1.45 8.94 12.05
CA ARG A 199 -0.49 8.88 13.16
C ARG A 199 -0.08 10.29 13.59
N LEU A 200 -0.04 10.51 14.90
CA LEU A 200 0.19 11.84 15.48
C LEU A 200 1.62 12.37 15.26
N ASP A 201 2.60 11.49 15.18
CA ASP A 201 3.98 11.83 14.86
C ASP A 201 4.14 12.45 13.46
N MET A 202 3.22 12.16 12.54
CA MET A 202 3.15 12.80 11.22
C MET A 202 2.59 14.22 11.29
N VAL A 203 1.65 14.48 12.20
CA VAL A 203 0.94 15.77 12.32
C VAL A 203 1.75 16.80 13.10
N ARG A 204 2.51 16.38 14.12
CA ARG A 204 3.31 17.26 14.99
C ARG A 204 4.41 18.05 14.26
N GLN A 205 4.70 17.73 13.00
CA GLN A 205 5.62 18.50 12.14
C GLN A 205 4.93 19.71 11.47
N CYS A 206 3.64 19.95 11.72
CA CYS A 206 2.85 21.05 11.16
C CYS A 206 2.45 22.08 12.24
N PRO A 207 3.14 23.23 12.33
CA PRO A 207 2.94 24.20 13.43
C PRO A 207 1.58 24.92 13.47
N ASN A 208 0.76 24.80 12.42
CA ASN A 208 -0.58 25.41 12.33
C ASN A 208 -1.70 24.37 12.20
N TRP A 209 -1.43 23.09 12.51
CA TRP A 209 -2.49 22.10 12.54
C TRP A 209 -3.41 22.40 13.74
N PRO A 210 -4.75 22.50 13.56
CA PRO A 210 -5.65 22.72 14.67
C PRO A 210 -5.73 21.45 15.52
N MET A 211 -4.80 21.23 16.46
CA MET A 211 -4.82 20.09 17.39
C MET A 211 -5.24 20.52 18.79
N GLY A 212 -6.25 19.82 19.35
CA GLY A 212 -6.33 19.56 20.79
C GLY A 212 -5.41 18.38 21.14
N SER A 213 -4.92 18.32 22.39
CA SER A 213 -3.95 17.32 22.83
C SER A 213 -4.53 15.89 22.88
N VAL A 214 -3.64 14.88 22.80
CA VAL A 214 -3.68 13.49 23.37
C VAL A 214 -3.28 12.39 22.35
N GLY A 215 -2.53 11.36 22.80
CA GLY A 215 -2.27 10.06 22.14
C GLY A 215 -1.22 9.97 21.01
N ASP A 216 -1.07 8.79 20.40
CA ASP A 216 -0.14 8.50 19.26
C ASP A 216 -0.86 8.21 17.91
N VAL A 217 -2.18 7.98 17.89
CA VAL A 217 -3.02 7.89 16.67
C VAL A 217 -4.28 8.74 16.81
N THR A 218 -4.51 9.68 15.87
CA THR A 218 -5.73 10.50 15.80
C THR A 218 -6.67 9.98 14.72
N VAL A 219 -7.95 9.93 15.05
CA VAL A 219 -9.06 9.79 14.12
C VAL A 219 -9.85 11.09 14.13
N ASP A 220 -9.67 11.91 13.11
CA ASP A 220 -10.45 13.13 13.00
C ASP A 220 -11.85 12.77 12.47
N ILE A 221 -12.85 13.03 13.30
CA ILE A 221 -14.26 12.74 13.07
C ILE A 221 -14.94 14.11 13.00
N GLY A 222 -15.55 14.49 11.87
CA GLY A 222 -16.04 15.85 11.60
C GLY A 222 -16.49 16.69 12.83
N CYS A 223 -15.85 17.85 13.01
CA CYS A 223 -15.96 18.82 14.12
C CYS A 223 -15.45 18.39 15.52
N GLU A 224 -15.14 17.11 15.77
CA GLU A 224 -14.51 16.64 17.01
C GLU A 224 -13.34 15.69 16.74
N MET A 225 -12.14 16.16 17.07
CA MET A 225 -10.92 15.36 16.97
C MET A 225 -10.94 14.21 17.97
N LEU A 226 -10.98 12.96 17.49
CA LEU A 226 -11.04 11.78 18.33
C LEU A 226 -9.77 10.94 18.22
N VAL A 227 -8.97 10.85 19.26
CA VAL A 227 -7.79 9.96 19.26
C VAL A 227 -8.26 8.50 19.31
N VAL A 228 -8.16 7.75 18.21
CA VAL A 228 -8.58 6.33 18.16
C VAL A 228 -7.52 5.45 17.50
N GLY A 229 -7.14 4.37 18.17
CA GLY A 229 -6.46 3.24 17.52
C GLY A 229 -7.53 2.37 16.85
N LEU A 230 -7.55 2.30 15.52
CA LEU A 230 -8.62 1.63 14.79
C LEU A 230 -8.25 0.22 14.30
N SER A 231 -9.26 -0.65 14.38
CA SER A 231 -9.34 -2.00 13.83
C SER A 231 -9.85 -1.96 12.37
N ILE A 232 -9.08 -2.50 11.42
CA ILE A 232 -9.36 -2.45 9.96
C ILE A 232 -10.51 -3.38 9.55
N SER A 233 -10.80 -4.42 10.33
CA SER A 233 -11.68 -5.52 9.93
C SER A 233 -13.18 -5.20 9.92
N ARG A 234 -13.64 -4.17 10.63
CA ARG A 234 -15.06 -3.75 10.62
C ARG A 234 -15.39 -2.71 9.55
N ILE A 235 -14.41 -1.96 9.05
CA ILE A 235 -14.62 -0.95 7.99
C ILE A 235 -15.08 -1.64 6.69
N CYS A 236 -14.54 -2.83 6.40
CA CYS A 236 -14.93 -3.59 5.21
C CYS A 236 -16.33 -4.24 5.27
N ARG A 237 -17.01 -4.30 6.43
CA ARG A 237 -18.38 -4.84 6.53
C ARG A 237 -19.46 -3.85 6.09
N LEU A 238 -19.14 -2.58 5.90
CA LEU A 238 -20.07 -1.53 5.47
C LEU A 238 -20.00 -1.28 3.95
N SER A 239 -19.36 -2.16 3.18
CA SER A 239 -19.15 -1.98 1.73
C SER A 239 -19.56 -3.18 0.88
N VAL A 240 -20.43 -4.07 1.40
CA VAL A 240 -21.06 -5.14 0.61
C VAL A 240 -22.56 -5.17 0.88
#